data_AF-A0AAE9DNB1-F1
#
_entry.id   AF-A0AAE9DNB1-F1
#
_cell.length_a   1.000
_cell.length_b   1.000
_cell.length_c   1.000
_cell.angle_alpha   90.00
_cell.angle_beta   90.00
_cell.angle_gamma   90.00
#
_symmetry.space_group_name_H-M   'P 1'
#
loop_
_entity.id
_entity.type
_entity.pdbx_description
1 polymer ?
#
loop_
_entity_poly.entity_id
_entity_poly.type
_entity_poly.pdbx_seq_one_letter_code
_entity_poly.pdbx_strand_id
1 'polypeptide(L)'
;MMLVFGKVENVDLADGPVKSEKNCIDGCFSETDCVVAYMNSNGNCISFNYNYEKKLSHFEWTDGYTKGNSALSSSNAALSGWDYYKTVRENCLSAARIDESSQTINDVSCDDAENQFGTVCGYQLI
;
A
#
# COMPACT_ATOMS: atom_id res chain seq x y z
N MET A 1 2.75 7.44 -8.77
CA MET A 1 1.40 7.22 -8.22
C MET A 1 1.03 5.80 -8.58
N MET A 2 1.11 4.90 -7.60
CA MET A 2 0.67 3.52 -7.71
C MET A 2 -0.84 3.51 -7.79
N LEU A 3 -1.32 3.00 -8.92
CA LEU A 3 -2.71 2.77 -9.18
C LEU A 3 -2.94 1.27 -9.04
N VAL A 4 -3.81 0.94 -8.09
CA VAL A 4 -4.30 -0.41 -7.90
C VAL A 4 -5.60 -0.51 -8.68
N PHE A 5 -5.55 -1.15 -9.84
CA PHE A 5 -6.74 -1.45 -10.61
C PHE A 5 -7.23 -2.82 -10.19
N GLY A 6 -8.46 -2.88 -9.67
CA GLY A 6 -9.07 -4.11 -9.20
C GLY A 6 -10.53 -4.17 -9.59
N LYS A 7 -11.02 -5.36 -9.92
CA LYS A 7 -12.46 -5.62 -10.01
C LYS A 7 -12.89 -6.51 -8.85
N VAL A 8 -13.76 -5.97 -8.01
CA VAL A 8 -14.47 -6.74 -7.00
C VAL A 8 -15.63 -7.45 -7.68
N GLU A 9 -15.69 -8.78 -7.60
CA GLU A 9 -16.79 -9.58 -8.12
C GLU A 9 -17.51 -10.32 -7.00
N ASN A 10 -18.82 -10.52 -7.15
CA ASN A 10 -19.62 -11.32 -6.21
C ASN A 10 -19.63 -10.80 -4.76
N VAL A 11 -19.54 -9.48 -4.57
CA VAL A 11 -19.65 -8.79 -3.28
C VAL A 11 -20.78 -7.77 -3.35
N ASP A 12 -21.69 -7.82 -2.39
CA ASP A 12 -22.60 -6.72 -2.15
C ASP A 12 -21.87 -5.60 -1.39
N LEU A 13 -21.64 -4.50 -2.08
CA LEU A 13 -20.93 -3.33 -1.55
C LEU A 13 -21.71 -2.58 -0.45
N ALA A 14 -22.95 -2.99 -0.17
CA ALA A 14 -23.76 -2.48 0.94
C ALA A 14 -23.72 -3.35 2.21
N ASP A 15 -23.11 -4.54 2.16
CA ASP A 15 -23.09 -5.49 3.30
C ASP A 15 -22.06 -5.11 4.40
N GLY A 16 -21.23 -4.09 4.14
CA GLY A 16 -20.25 -3.60 5.11
C GLY A 16 -20.90 -2.91 6.32
N PRO A 17 -20.31 -3.00 7.53
CA PRO A 17 -20.74 -2.19 8.66
C PRO A 17 -20.60 -0.69 8.38
N VAL A 18 -21.52 0.13 8.89
CA VAL A 18 -21.41 1.59 8.82
C VAL A 18 -20.27 2.07 9.71
N LYS A 19 -19.28 2.74 9.13
CA LYS A 19 -18.11 3.30 9.83
C LYS A 19 -17.91 4.76 9.41
N SER A 20 -17.19 5.53 10.23
CA SER A 20 -16.61 6.79 9.74
C SER A 20 -15.53 6.48 8.70
N GLU A 21 -15.28 7.40 7.79
CA GLU A 21 -14.23 7.26 6.77
C GLU A 21 -12.89 6.91 7.40
N LYS A 22 -12.50 7.63 8.46
CA LYS A 22 -11.29 7.35 9.26
C LYS A 22 -11.26 5.91 9.77
N ASN A 23 -12.33 5.42 10.40
CA ASN A 23 -12.33 4.07 10.97
C ASN A 23 -12.40 2.96 9.90
N CYS A 24 -12.89 3.30 8.70
CA CYS A 24 -12.87 2.39 7.56
C CYS A 24 -11.44 2.21 7.04
N ILE A 25 -10.74 3.33 6.85
CA ILE A 25 -9.34 3.37 6.40
C ILE A 25 -8.41 2.77 7.45
N ASP A 26 -8.48 3.24 8.70
CA ASP A 26 -7.65 2.77 9.81
C ASP A 26 -7.85 1.26 10.05
N GLY A 27 -9.08 0.77 9.87
CA GLY A 27 -9.39 -0.66 10.01
C GLY A 27 -8.64 -1.51 8.99
N CYS A 28 -8.69 -1.14 7.71
CA CYS A 28 -7.90 -1.80 6.68
C CYS A 28 -6.39 -1.65 6.94
N PHE A 29 -5.93 -0.47 7.36
CA PHE A 29 -4.52 -0.23 7.70
C PHE A 29 -4.01 -1.10 8.86
N SER A 30 -4.89 -1.47 9.80
CA SER A 30 -4.53 -2.35 10.91
C SER A 30 -4.48 -3.83 10.55
N GLU A 31 -4.99 -4.22 9.38
CA GLU A 31 -5.01 -5.60 8.90
C GLU A 31 -3.85 -5.85 7.91
N THR A 32 -2.95 -6.76 8.27
CA THR A 32 -1.70 -7.02 7.52
C THR A 32 -1.90 -7.52 6.09
N ASP A 33 -3.09 -8.03 5.77
CA ASP A 33 -3.43 -8.53 4.44
C ASP A 33 -4.48 -7.68 3.72
N CYS A 34 -4.95 -6.56 4.30
CA CYS A 34 -5.91 -5.69 3.63
C CYS A 34 -5.23 -4.85 2.53
N VAL A 35 -5.80 -4.91 1.32
CA VAL A 35 -5.31 -4.20 0.14
C VAL A 35 -6.21 -3.05 -0.28
N VAL A 36 -7.52 -3.12 0.00
CA VAL A 36 -8.48 -2.05 -0.36
C VAL A 36 -9.53 -1.88 0.73
N ALA A 37 -9.74 -0.63 1.18
CA ALA A 37 -10.95 -0.23 1.90
C ALA A 37 -11.92 0.44 0.92
N TYR A 38 -13.16 -0.02 0.88
CA TYR A 38 -14.25 0.58 0.13
C TYR A 38 -15.30 1.13 1.07
N MET A 39 -15.75 2.36 0.81
CA MET A 39 -16.88 2.97 1.50
C MET A 39 -17.90 3.47 0.47
N ASN A 40 -19.16 3.11 0.65
CA ASN A 40 -20.26 3.67 -0.16
C ASN A 40 -20.80 4.99 0.45
N SER A 41 -21.74 5.63 -0.25
CA SER A 41 -22.37 6.88 0.20
C SER A 41 -23.16 6.77 1.51
N ASN A 42 -23.54 5.55 1.91
CA ASN A 42 -24.26 5.29 3.15
C ASN A 42 -23.31 5.01 4.33
N GLY A 43 -22.00 5.02 4.09
CA GLY A 43 -20.97 4.75 5.09
C GLY A 43 -20.70 3.27 5.34
N ASN A 44 -21.31 2.34 4.58
CA ASN A 44 -20.96 0.92 4.66
C ASN A 44 -19.51 0.74 4.21
N CYS A 45 -18.70 0.15 5.09
CA CYS A 45 -17.27 -0.04 4.88
C CYS A 45 -16.93 -1.52 4.70
N ILE A 46 -16.19 -1.84 3.63
CA ILE A 46 -15.72 -3.20 3.34
C ILE A 46 -14.21 -3.15 3.12
N SER A 47 -13.49 -4.04 3.80
CA SER A 47 -12.06 -4.30 3.58
C SER A 47 -11.89 -5.51 2.66
N PHE A 48 -10.94 -5.43 1.76
CA PHE A 48 -10.60 -6.46 0.80
C PHE A 48 -9.17 -6.89 1.04
N ASN A 49 -8.95 -8.19 1.33
CA ASN A 49 -7.65 -8.71 1.72
C ASN A 49 -7.05 -9.60 0.62
N TYR A 50 -5.72 -9.68 0.56
CA TYR A 50 -4.97 -10.47 -0.43
C TYR A 50 -5.37 -11.96 -0.41
N ASN A 51 -5.61 -12.51 0.79
CA ASN A 51 -6.00 -13.91 1.00
C ASN A 51 -7.51 -14.16 0.86
N TYR A 52 -8.29 -13.16 0.45
CA TYR A 52 -9.73 -13.34 0.20
C TYR A 52 -9.93 -14.00 -1.19
N GLU A 53 -9.40 -15.21 -1.33
CA GLU A 53 -9.14 -16.01 -2.54
C GLU A 53 -10.38 -16.36 -3.42
N LYS A 54 -11.53 -15.71 -3.25
CA LYS A 54 -12.73 -15.98 -4.07
C LYS A 54 -13.55 -14.77 -4.52
N LYS A 55 -13.24 -13.53 -4.12
CA LYS A 55 -14.09 -12.37 -4.47
C LYS A 55 -13.36 -11.19 -5.13
N LEU A 56 -12.05 -11.26 -5.22
CA LEU A 56 -11.24 -10.28 -5.94
C LEU A 56 -10.62 -10.98 -7.14
N SER A 57 -11.08 -10.63 -8.34
CA SER A 57 -10.52 -11.14 -9.58
C SER A 57 -9.85 -9.99 -10.32
N HIS A 58 -8.59 -10.16 -10.68
CA HIS A 58 -7.79 -9.19 -11.46
C HIS A 58 -7.39 -7.94 -10.66
N PHE A 59 -6.28 -8.04 -9.93
CA PHE A 59 -5.53 -6.87 -9.49
C PHE A 59 -4.37 -6.62 -10.46
N GLU A 60 -4.36 -5.45 -11.07
CA GLU A 60 -3.22 -4.92 -11.80
C GLU A 60 -2.64 -3.75 -11.01
N TRP A 61 -1.39 -3.93 -10.59
CA TRP A 61 -0.58 -2.87 -10.00
C TRP A 61 0.16 -2.18 -11.13
N THR A 62 0.06 -0.86 -11.19
CA THR A 62 0.90 -0.05 -12.06
C THR A 62 1.24 1.26 -11.38
N ASP A 63 2.51 1.63 -11.40
CA ASP A 63 2.97 2.96 -11.00
C ASP A 63 3.12 3.90 -12.20
N GLY A 64 2.83 3.41 -13.41
CA GLY A 64 3.07 4.09 -14.69
C GLY A 64 4.52 4.02 -15.18
N TYR A 65 5.43 3.40 -14.41
CA TYR A 65 6.87 3.34 -14.67
C TYR A 65 7.37 1.89 -14.86
N THR A 66 6.73 0.91 -14.24
CA THR A 66 7.09 -0.51 -14.28
C THR A 66 5.91 -1.41 -14.66
N LYS A 67 6.19 -2.66 -15.06
CA LYS A 67 5.16 -3.67 -15.33
C LYS A 67 4.92 -4.47 -14.05
N GLY A 68 3.70 -4.40 -13.50
CA GLY A 68 3.34 -5.11 -12.28
C GLY A 68 4.00 -4.50 -11.04
N ASN A 69 4.43 -5.35 -10.10
CA ASN A 69 5.06 -4.94 -8.84
C ASN A 69 6.59 -5.08 -8.84
N SER A 70 7.24 -5.16 -10.01
CA SER A 70 8.69 -5.42 -10.09
C SER A 70 9.54 -4.38 -9.37
N ALA A 71 9.07 -3.12 -9.31
CA ALA A 71 9.69 -2.06 -8.53
C ALA A 71 9.78 -2.39 -7.03
N LEU A 72 8.78 -3.08 -6.49
CA LEU A 72 8.64 -3.43 -5.08
C LEU A 72 9.21 -4.80 -4.73
N SER A 73 9.80 -5.50 -5.71
CA SER A 73 10.47 -6.77 -5.44
C SER A 73 11.62 -6.58 -4.46
N SER A 74 11.89 -7.56 -3.60
CA SER A 74 13.01 -7.50 -2.65
C SER A 74 14.37 -7.36 -3.33
N SER A 75 14.49 -7.72 -4.61
CA SER A 75 15.68 -7.45 -5.42
C SER A 75 15.89 -5.98 -5.78
N ASN A 76 14.86 -5.14 -5.67
CA ASN A 76 14.91 -3.73 -6.04
C ASN A 76 14.54 -2.77 -4.90
N ALA A 77 13.67 -3.18 -3.98
CA ALA A 77 13.22 -2.37 -2.86
C ALA A 77 13.63 -2.99 -1.51
N ALA A 78 14.11 -2.15 -0.59
CA ALA A 78 14.19 -2.45 0.83
C ALA A 78 12.89 -1.94 1.48
N LEU A 79 12.05 -2.86 1.95
CA LEU A 79 10.76 -2.56 2.57
C LEU A 79 10.74 -3.11 4.00
N SER A 80 10.57 -2.25 4.98
CA SER A 80 10.67 -2.55 6.42
C SER A 80 9.36 -2.29 7.19
N GLY A 81 8.54 -1.34 6.71
CA GLY A 81 7.38 -0.73 7.35
C GLY A 81 7.71 0.21 8.52
N TRP A 82 8.95 0.21 9.01
CA TRP A 82 9.39 0.89 10.21
C TRP A 82 10.87 1.24 10.17
N ASP A 83 11.20 2.41 10.72
CA ASP A 83 12.58 2.82 10.90
C ASP A 83 13.37 1.79 11.74
N TYR A 84 14.70 1.91 11.70
CA TYR A 84 15.60 1.01 12.43
C TYR A 84 15.25 0.87 13.92
N TYR A 85 14.74 1.94 14.55
CA TYR A 85 14.35 1.95 15.96
C TYR A 85 12.93 1.47 16.24
N LYS A 86 12.11 1.20 15.21
CA LYS A 86 10.70 0.82 15.31
C LYS A 86 9.84 1.87 16.04
N THR A 87 10.17 3.14 15.84
CA THR A 87 9.50 4.29 16.43
C THR A 87 8.68 5.08 15.41
N VAL A 88 9.08 5.04 14.14
CA VAL A 88 8.45 5.80 13.06
C VAL A 88 8.03 4.84 11.95
N ARG A 89 6.79 5.00 11.47
CA ARG A 89 6.29 4.25 10.32
C ARG A 89 6.91 4.78 9.04
N GLU A 90 7.40 3.87 8.22
CA GLU A 90 8.00 4.17 6.91
C GLU A 90 6.94 3.98 5.82
N ASN A 91 6.05 4.96 5.70
CA ASN A 91 4.87 4.88 4.82
C ASN A 91 5.11 5.51 3.43
N CYS A 92 6.29 6.07 3.18
CA CYS A 92 6.63 6.71 1.91
C CYS A 92 7.73 5.93 1.21
N LEU A 93 7.67 5.86 -0.13
CA LEU A 93 8.76 5.30 -0.92
C LEU A 93 9.61 6.39 -1.55
N SER A 94 10.91 6.19 -1.44
CA SER A 94 11.91 7.06 -2.03
C SER A 94 12.86 6.28 -2.91
N ALA A 95 13.29 6.90 -4.01
CA ALA A 95 14.45 6.45 -4.75
C ALA A 95 15.69 6.87 -3.94
N ALA A 96 16.36 5.89 -3.34
CA ALA A 96 17.40 6.10 -2.35
C ALA A 96 18.65 5.29 -2.69
N ARG A 97 19.80 5.81 -2.27
CA ARG A 97 21.04 5.03 -2.23
C ARG A 97 21.07 4.32 -0.88
N ILE A 98 20.95 3.01 -0.90
CA ILE A 98 20.97 2.18 0.30
C ILE A 98 22.40 1.67 0.51
N ASP A 99 22.96 1.91 1.68
CA ASP A 99 24.31 1.47 2.02
C ASP A 99 24.41 -0.06 1.97
N GLU A 100 25.50 -0.54 1.36
CA GLU A 100 25.80 -1.98 1.21
C GLU A 100 24.70 -2.80 0.49
N SER A 101 23.78 -2.14 -0.21
CA SER A 101 22.72 -2.79 -0.98
C SER A 101 22.72 -2.36 -2.45
N SER A 102 22.20 -3.24 -3.31
CA SER A 102 21.92 -2.93 -4.72
C SER A 102 20.48 -2.47 -4.96
N GLN A 103 19.65 -2.46 -3.92
CA GLN A 103 18.28 -1.95 -3.96
C GLN A 103 18.31 -0.44 -4.22
N THR A 104 17.31 0.04 -4.95
CA THR A 104 17.22 1.44 -5.41
C THR A 104 15.98 2.16 -4.87
N ILE A 105 15.08 1.42 -4.22
CA ILE A 105 13.87 1.94 -3.58
C ILE A 105 13.93 1.60 -2.10
N ASN A 106 13.62 2.56 -1.25
CA ASN A 106 13.48 2.36 0.20
C ASN A 106 12.13 2.87 0.67
N ASP A 107 11.55 2.19 1.66
CA ASP A 107 10.54 2.83 2.48
C ASP A 107 11.16 3.69 3.57
N VAL A 108 10.56 4.85 3.78
CA VAL A 108 11.08 5.91 4.62
C VAL A 108 9.92 6.62 5.29
N SER A 109 10.23 7.36 6.36
CA SER A 109 9.31 8.36 6.86
C SER A 109 8.99 9.38 5.76
N CYS A 110 7.75 9.81 5.67
CA CYS A 110 7.33 10.79 4.67
C CYS A 110 7.98 12.16 4.81
N ASP A 111 8.54 12.44 5.99
CA ASP A 111 9.28 13.68 6.29
C ASP A 111 10.80 13.51 6.23
N ASP A 112 11.28 12.30 5.90
CA ASP A 112 12.72 12.09 5.73
C ASP A 112 13.17 12.72 4.39
N ALA A 113 14.32 13.38 4.41
CA ALA A 113 14.92 14.04 3.25
C ALA A 113 16.42 13.74 3.13
N GLU A 114 17.04 13.16 4.16
CA GLU A 114 18.45 12.82 4.13
C GLU A 114 18.58 11.52 3.32
N ASN A 115 19.31 11.56 2.19
CA ASN A 115 19.59 10.42 1.29
C ASN A 115 18.55 10.11 0.20
N GLN A 116 17.58 10.99 -0.01
CA GLN A 116 16.55 10.83 -1.03
C GLN A 116 16.94 11.58 -2.32
N PHE A 117 17.02 10.86 -3.44
CA PHE A 117 17.33 11.45 -4.76
C PHE A 117 16.08 11.89 -5.51
N GLY A 118 14.92 11.41 -5.07
CA GLY A 118 13.62 11.77 -5.59
C GLY A 118 12.54 11.00 -4.85
N THR A 119 11.40 11.64 -4.63
CA THR A 119 10.23 10.96 -4.10
C THR A 119 9.52 10.28 -5.25
N VAL A 120 9.03 9.07 -5.02
CA VAL A 120 8.06 8.50 -5.94
C VAL A 120 6.70 8.68 -5.28
N CYS A 121 6.01 9.76 -5.65
CA CYS A 121 4.73 10.09 -5.05
C CYS A 121 3.69 8.99 -5.31
N GLY A 122 3.17 8.42 -4.23
CA GLY A 122 1.96 7.58 -4.20
C GLY A 122 2.24 6.09 -4.11
N TYR A 123 2.78 5.62 -2.99
CA TYR A 123 2.71 4.21 -2.64
C TYR A 123 1.97 4.05 -1.31
N GLN A 124 1.38 2.87 -1.14
CA GLN A 124 0.83 2.37 0.10
C GLN A 124 1.72 1.19 0.52
N LEU A 125 2.34 1.30 1.69
CA LEU A 125 3.17 0.25 2.29
C LEU A 125 2.48 -0.30 3.55
N ILE A 126 2.86 -1.54 3.87
CA ILE A 126 2.25 -2.49 4.83
C ILE A 126 2.12 -1.92 6.27
#